data_AF-A0A925TD88-F1
#
_entry.id   AF-A0A925TD88-F1
#
_cell.length_a   1.000
_cell.length_b   1.000
_cell.length_c   1.000
_cell.angle_alpha   90.00
_cell.angle_beta   90.00
_cell.angle_gamma   90.00
#
_symmetry.space_group_name_H-M   'P 1'
#
loop_
_entity.id
_entity.type
_entity.pdbx_description
1 polymer ?
#
loop_
_entity_poly.entity_id
_entity_poly.type
_entity_poly.pdbx_seq_one_letter_code
_entity_poly.pdbx_strand_id
1 'polypeptide(L)'
;MKPSTLSLVAALATLLAACNTGAQGVRFLNGSDTAKPQAEAIRNLTGDEIRNAIAGKTFQYTRTDGNGFITYGTDGSFEFQDDVKGSGKGTWSASSGQFCESFAGAPTDCGEFKTTGDAYFAAKSRLVEMKS
;
A
#
# COMPACT_ATOMS: atom_id res chain seq x y z
N MET A 1 38.88 -12.00 54.04
CA MET A 1 39.62 -12.39 52.82
C MET A 1 39.32 -11.37 51.73
N LYS A 2 40.19 -10.88 50.85
CA LYS A 2 41.63 -10.56 50.72
C LYS A 2 41.67 -9.67 49.43
N PRO A 3 42.52 -8.64 49.32
CA PRO A 3 42.28 -7.50 48.42
C PRO A 3 43.02 -7.58 47.06
N SER A 4 42.61 -6.69 46.15
CA SER A 4 43.39 -5.98 45.11
C SER A 4 44.12 -6.74 43.99
N THR A 5 43.91 -6.30 42.75
CA THR A 5 45.00 -5.99 41.79
C THR A 5 44.54 -5.04 40.69
N LEU A 6 45.15 -3.85 40.65
CA LEU A 6 45.26 -2.93 39.51
C LEU A 6 46.47 -3.31 38.65
N SER A 7 46.39 -3.19 37.33
CA SER A 7 47.49 -2.86 36.37
C SER A 7 46.84 -2.74 34.98
N LEU A 8 46.75 -1.62 34.26
CA LEU A 8 47.66 -0.53 33.86
C LEU A 8 48.37 -0.78 32.51
N VAL A 9 47.95 0.00 31.48
CA VAL A 9 48.73 0.59 30.34
C VAL A 9 49.16 -0.39 29.22
N ALA A 10 49.15 -0.08 27.92
CA ALA A 10 49.46 1.18 27.24
C ALA A 10 48.74 1.37 25.89
N ALA A 11 48.57 2.64 25.55
CA ALA A 11 48.18 3.17 24.24
C ALA A 11 49.32 3.05 23.21
N LEU A 12 48.99 2.93 21.93
CA LEU A 12 49.86 3.38 20.84
C LEU A 12 49.03 4.06 19.74
N ALA A 13 49.48 5.23 19.35
CA ALA A 13 48.85 6.20 18.45
C ALA A 13 49.49 6.18 17.05
N THR A 14 48.71 6.54 16.03
CA THR A 14 49.16 7.14 14.75
C THR A 14 47.97 7.95 14.20
N LEU A 15 47.92 9.29 14.32
CA LEU A 15 48.37 10.31 13.34
C LEU A 15 47.72 10.08 11.95
N LEU A 16 47.04 11.03 11.29
CA LEU A 16 47.53 12.33 10.85
C LEU A 16 46.39 13.37 10.66
N ALA A 17 46.79 14.63 10.79
CA ALA A 17 46.02 15.84 10.62
C ALA A 17 45.67 16.17 9.16
N ALA A 18 44.55 16.86 8.97
CA ALA A 18 44.42 17.92 7.97
C ALA A 18 43.40 18.97 8.47
N CYS A 19 43.91 20.12 8.92
CA CYS A 19 43.15 21.36 8.97
C CYS A 19 42.91 21.83 7.53
N ASN A 20 41.69 22.25 7.20
CA ASN A 20 41.51 23.29 6.18
C ASN A 20 40.55 24.34 6.72
N THR A 21 41.09 25.51 7.04
CA THR A 21 40.31 26.71 7.29
C THR A 21 39.90 27.26 5.92
N GLY A 22 38.66 27.00 5.50
CA GLY A 22 38.08 27.53 4.27
C GLY A 22 36.91 28.45 4.57
N ALA A 23 37.05 29.74 4.24
CA ALA A 23 35.99 30.74 4.33
C ALA A 23 34.83 30.44 3.36
N GLN A 24 33.62 30.78 3.83
CA GLN A 24 32.40 31.12 3.08
C GLN A 24 32.07 30.36 1.79
N GLY A 25 31.02 29.53 1.84
CA GLY A 25 30.40 28.98 0.63
C GLY A 25 29.14 28.18 0.93
N VAL A 26 27.98 28.81 0.69
CA VAL A 26 26.64 28.25 0.42
C VAL A 26 26.07 27.18 1.37
N ARG A 27 24.94 27.51 2.01
CA ARG A 27 24.07 26.55 2.70
C ARG A 27 23.46 25.59 1.67
N PHE A 28 24.00 24.39 1.55
CA PHE A 28 23.21 23.26 1.05
C PHE A 28 22.41 22.70 2.22
N LEU A 29 21.15 23.12 2.33
CA LEU A 29 20.15 22.39 3.10
C LEU A 29 19.82 21.12 2.30
N ASN A 30 20.68 20.11 2.37
CA ASN A 30 20.26 18.75 2.03
C ASN A 30 19.58 18.17 3.28
N GLY A 31 18.38 18.71 3.54
CA GLY A 31 17.47 18.17 4.53
C GLY A 31 17.13 16.76 4.11
N SER A 32 17.64 15.81 4.88
CA SER A 32 17.18 14.43 4.86
C SER A 32 15.76 14.42 5.38
N ASP A 33 14.81 14.83 4.54
CA ASP A 33 13.39 14.65 4.81
C ASP A 33 13.10 13.17 4.69
N THR A 34 13.05 12.49 5.85
CA THR A 34 12.34 11.23 6.02
C THR A 34 10.87 11.49 5.68
N ALA A 35 10.54 11.48 4.39
CA ALA A 35 9.19 11.68 3.90
C ALA A 35 8.31 10.54 4.43
N LYS A 36 7.56 10.84 5.49
CA LYS A 36 6.38 10.06 5.86
C LYS A 36 5.51 9.93 4.60
N PRO A 37 4.99 8.75 4.22
CA PRO A 37 4.15 8.61 3.05
C PRO A 37 3.04 9.66 3.10
N GLN A 38 3.09 10.62 2.19
CA GLN A 38 2.08 11.66 2.10
C GLN A 38 0.82 10.96 1.61
N ALA A 39 -0.24 10.96 2.42
CA ALA A 39 -1.49 10.32 2.05
C ALA A 39 -1.95 10.89 0.71
N GLU A 40 -2.11 10.03 -0.29
CA GLU A 40 -2.58 10.47 -1.61
C GLU A 40 -4.01 10.99 -1.47
N ALA A 41 -4.33 12.05 -2.21
CA ALA A 41 -5.67 12.60 -2.22
C ALA A 41 -6.66 11.55 -2.75
N ILE A 42 -7.81 11.42 -2.07
CA ILE A 42 -8.90 10.56 -2.55
C ILE A 42 -9.33 11.05 -3.92
N ARG A 43 -9.28 10.16 -4.92
CA ARG A 43 -9.73 10.48 -6.29
C ARG A 43 -10.69 9.42 -6.83
N ASN A 44 -11.64 9.87 -7.63
CA ASN A 44 -12.45 9.00 -8.46
C ASN A 44 -11.64 8.51 -9.66
N LEU A 45 -11.85 7.25 -10.07
CA LEU A 45 -11.25 6.67 -11.27
C LEU A 45 -12.23 6.73 -12.45
N THR A 46 -11.72 6.89 -13.67
CA THR A 46 -12.47 6.66 -14.92
C THR A 46 -12.65 5.16 -15.17
N GLY A 47 -13.55 4.78 -16.10
CA GLY A 47 -13.79 3.37 -16.43
C GLY A 47 -12.54 2.61 -16.90
N ASP A 48 -11.68 3.26 -17.70
CA ASP A 48 -10.41 2.68 -18.15
C ASP A 48 -9.41 2.54 -17.01
N GLU A 49 -9.33 3.52 -16.13
CA GLU A 49 -8.47 3.45 -14.94
C GLU A 49 -8.92 2.35 -13.98
N ILE A 50 -10.24 2.16 -13.77
CA ILE A 50 -10.77 1.07 -12.95
C ILE A 50 -10.34 -0.28 -13.54
N ARG A 51 -10.55 -0.48 -14.85
CA ARG A 51 -10.13 -1.72 -15.54
C ARG A 51 -8.64 -2.00 -15.34
N ASN A 52 -7.80 -1.01 -15.59
CA ASN A 52 -6.35 -1.15 -15.41
C ASN A 52 -5.95 -1.40 -13.95
N ALA A 53 -6.71 -0.86 -13.01
CA ALA A 53 -6.44 -0.98 -11.58
C ALA A 53 -6.78 -2.36 -11.02
N ILE A 54 -7.80 -3.06 -11.53
CA ILE A 54 -8.31 -4.30 -10.91
C ILE A 54 -8.32 -5.54 -11.79
N ALA A 55 -8.37 -5.40 -13.12
CA ALA A 55 -8.48 -6.56 -14.00
C ALA A 55 -7.24 -7.47 -13.88
N GLY A 56 -7.48 -8.77 -13.69
CA GLY A 56 -6.44 -9.79 -13.50
C GLY A 56 -5.79 -9.81 -12.12
N LYS A 57 -6.31 -9.07 -11.14
CA LYS A 57 -5.72 -8.95 -9.80
C LYS A 57 -6.60 -9.57 -8.72
N THR A 58 -5.94 -9.96 -7.62
CA THR A 58 -6.58 -10.43 -6.39
C THR A 58 -6.45 -9.39 -5.29
N PHE A 59 -7.54 -9.18 -4.57
CA PHE A 59 -7.63 -8.22 -3.48
C PHE A 59 -8.11 -8.90 -2.23
N GLN A 60 -7.57 -8.48 -1.08
CA GLN A 60 -8.28 -8.64 0.17
C GLN A 60 -9.37 -7.56 0.23
N TYR A 61 -10.61 -7.97 0.51
CA TYR A 61 -11.71 -7.03 0.71
C TYR A 61 -12.15 -6.97 2.18
N THR A 62 -12.62 -5.80 2.56
CA THR A 62 -13.31 -5.55 3.83
C THR A 62 -14.63 -4.84 3.56
N ARG A 63 -15.71 -5.37 4.11
CA ARG A 63 -17.06 -4.82 4.09
C ARG A 63 -17.66 -4.89 5.49
N THR A 64 -18.71 -4.12 5.74
CA THR A 64 -19.46 -4.19 7.02
C THR A 64 -20.08 -5.55 7.26
N ASP A 65 -20.36 -6.30 6.19
CA ASP A 65 -21.06 -7.57 6.21
C ASP A 65 -20.16 -8.79 5.92
N GLY A 66 -18.84 -8.61 5.79
CA GLY A 66 -17.92 -9.71 5.51
C GLY A 66 -16.52 -9.25 5.11
N ASN A 67 -15.58 -10.19 5.18
CA ASN A 67 -14.20 -10.02 4.71
C ASN A 67 -13.81 -11.24 3.90
N GLY A 68 -12.77 -11.11 3.09
CA GLY A 68 -12.24 -12.22 2.34
C GLY A 68 -11.35 -11.78 1.20
N PHE A 69 -11.33 -12.59 0.16
CA PHE A 69 -10.55 -12.34 -1.06
C PHE A 69 -11.46 -12.33 -2.28
N ILE A 70 -11.12 -11.48 -3.25
CA ILE A 70 -11.81 -11.39 -4.54
C ILE A 70 -10.78 -11.26 -5.66
N THR A 71 -10.97 -12.03 -6.72
CA THR A 71 -10.16 -11.98 -7.94
C THR A 71 -11.03 -11.50 -9.08
N TYR A 72 -10.67 -10.36 -9.69
CA TYR A 72 -11.37 -9.83 -10.86
C TYR A 72 -10.69 -10.33 -12.14
N GLY A 73 -11.36 -11.17 -12.90
CA GLY A 73 -10.90 -11.66 -14.20
C GLY A 73 -10.92 -10.57 -15.27
N THR A 74 -10.00 -10.66 -16.25
CA THR A 74 -9.94 -9.71 -17.38
C THR A 74 -11.11 -9.84 -18.36
N ASP A 75 -11.87 -10.93 -18.26
CA ASP A 75 -13.05 -11.24 -19.06
C ASP A 75 -14.35 -10.64 -18.48
N GLY A 76 -14.27 -9.91 -17.36
CA GLY A 76 -15.43 -9.38 -16.66
C GLY A 76 -16.07 -10.36 -15.70
N SER A 77 -15.46 -11.52 -15.44
CA SER A 77 -15.85 -12.41 -14.34
C SER A 77 -15.13 -12.05 -13.04
N PHE A 78 -15.67 -12.45 -11.90
CA PHE A 78 -14.91 -12.48 -10.64
C PHE A 78 -15.22 -13.73 -9.83
N GLU A 79 -14.29 -14.11 -8.97
CA GLU A 79 -14.47 -15.16 -7.96
C GLU A 79 -14.11 -14.58 -6.60
N PHE A 80 -14.86 -14.96 -5.56
CA PHE A 80 -14.59 -14.53 -4.20
C PHE A 80 -14.63 -15.69 -3.21
N GLN A 81 -13.90 -15.53 -2.12
CA GLN A 81 -13.94 -16.38 -0.93
C GLN A 81 -14.19 -15.46 0.26
N ASP A 82 -15.40 -15.52 0.82
CA ASP A 82 -15.75 -14.84 2.07
C ASP A 82 -15.42 -15.76 3.25
N ASP A 83 -14.93 -15.17 4.33
CA ASP A 83 -14.53 -15.88 5.54
C ASP A 83 -15.73 -16.51 6.29
N VAL A 84 -16.95 -16.00 6.08
CA VAL A 84 -18.16 -16.43 6.79
C VAL A 84 -19.23 -16.98 5.84
N LYS A 85 -19.39 -16.36 4.66
CA LYS A 85 -20.44 -16.68 3.69
C LYS A 85 -20.03 -17.75 2.67
N GLY A 86 -18.76 -18.15 2.66
CA GLY A 86 -18.21 -19.11 1.71
C GLY A 86 -17.79 -18.47 0.39
N SER A 87 -17.63 -19.29 -0.65
CA SER A 87 -17.13 -18.85 -1.95
C SER A 87 -18.24 -18.66 -2.99
N GLY A 88 -17.99 -17.82 -3.99
CA GLY A 88 -18.88 -17.68 -5.13
C GLY A 88 -18.23 -17.00 -6.33
N LYS A 89 -19.05 -16.75 -7.35
CA LYS A 89 -18.65 -16.10 -8.59
C LYS A 89 -19.68 -15.04 -9.01
N GLY A 90 -19.25 -14.14 -9.87
CA GLY A 90 -20.09 -13.11 -10.43
C GLY A 90 -19.47 -12.46 -11.66
N THR A 91 -20.07 -11.36 -12.09
CA THR A 91 -19.55 -10.52 -13.16
C THR A 91 -19.35 -9.11 -12.69
N TRP A 92 -18.35 -8.44 -13.25
CA TRP A 92 -18.06 -7.05 -12.99
C TRP A 92 -17.95 -6.26 -14.29
N SER A 93 -18.20 -4.95 -14.19
CA SER A 93 -17.98 -4.03 -15.28
C SER A 93 -17.62 -2.65 -14.74
N ALA A 94 -16.97 -1.85 -15.58
CA ALA A 94 -16.66 -0.46 -15.26
C ALA A 94 -16.99 0.44 -16.45
N SER A 95 -17.70 1.55 -16.21
CA SER A 95 -18.04 2.53 -17.25
C SER A 95 -18.23 3.90 -16.62
N SER A 96 -17.72 4.95 -17.26
CA SER A 96 -17.95 6.35 -16.83
C SER A 96 -17.68 6.64 -15.34
N GLY A 97 -16.69 5.95 -14.74
CA GLY A 97 -16.33 6.06 -13.31
C GLY A 97 -17.25 5.31 -12.34
N GLN A 98 -18.21 4.56 -12.88
CA GLN A 98 -19.04 3.61 -12.18
C GLN A 98 -18.42 2.21 -12.26
N PHE A 99 -18.46 1.50 -11.14
CA PHE A 99 -18.08 0.10 -11.02
C PHE A 99 -19.31 -0.68 -10.59
N CYS A 100 -19.61 -1.76 -11.30
CA CYS A 100 -20.80 -2.58 -11.08
C CYS A 100 -20.40 -4.04 -10.88
N GLU A 101 -21.00 -4.69 -9.89
CA GLU A 101 -20.86 -6.12 -9.60
C GLU A 101 -22.22 -6.80 -9.62
N SER A 102 -22.29 -8.00 -10.21
CA SER A 102 -23.44 -8.88 -10.12
C SER A 102 -23.00 -10.23 -9.58
N PHE A 103 -23.49 -10.56 -8.39
CA PHE A 103 -23.30 -11.88 -7.79
C PHE A 103 -24.37 -12.83 -8.36
N ALA A 104 -24.03 -14.11 -8.54
CA ALA A 104 -24.97 -15.08 -9.09
C ALA A 104 -26.29 -15.10 -8.31
N GLY A 105 -27.40 -14.78 -9.00
CA GLY A 105 -28.75 -14.75 -8.40
C GLY A 105 -29.09 -13.47 -7.61
N ALA A 106 -28.22 -12.46 -7.62
CA ALA A 106 -28.47 -11.16 -6.98
C ALA A 106 -28.58 -10.02 -8.03
N PRO A 107 -29.33 -8.95 -7.72
CA PRO A 107 -29.31 -7.72 -8.53
C PRO A 107 -27.90 -7.15 -8.65
N THR A 108 -27.60 -6.53 -9.78
CA THR A 108 -26.35 -5.78 -9.98
C THR A 108 -26.28 -4.60 -9.00
N ASP A 109 -25.18 -4.48 -8.26
CA ASP A 109 -24.87 -3.35 -7.39
C ASP A 109 -23.83 -2.47 -8.08
N CYS A 110 -24.13 -1.18 -8.25
CA CYS A 110 -23.27 -0.22 -8.93
C CYS A 110 -22.91 0.93 -7.99
N GLY A 111 -21.65 1.35 -7.99
CA GLY A 111 -21.18 2.45 -7.17
C GLY A 111 -20.00 3.18 -7.77
N GLU A 112 -19.62 4.28 -7.11
CA GLU A 112 -18.38 4.98 -7.43
C GLU A 112 -17.18 4.09 -7.11
N PHE A 113 -16.08 4.34 -7.83
CA PHE A 113 -14.80 3.71 -7.56
C PHE A 113 -13.75 4.77 -7.23
N LYS A 114 -13.17 4.67 -6.05
CA LYS A 114 -12.20 5.63 -5.51
C LYS A 114 -10.88 4.95 -5.18
N THR A 115 -9.81 5.74 -5.15
CA THR A 115 -8.51 5.30 -4.64
C THR A 115 -7.93 6.32 -3.66
N THR A 116 -7.17 5.81 -2.69
CA THR A 116 -6.32 6.54 -1.74
C THR A 116 -4.83 6.27 -1.98
N GLY A 117 -4.48 5.59 -3.08
CA GLY A 117 -3.12 5.14 -3.38
C GLY A 117 -2.73 3.81 -2.73
N ASP A 118 -3.16 3.59 -1.48
CA ASP A 118 -2.94 2.34 -0.74
C ASP A 118 -4.05 1.31 -0.94
N ALA A 119 -5.26 1.78 -1.26
CA ALA A 119 -6.44 0.96 -1.40
C ALA A 119 -7.40 1.52 -2.46
N TYR A 120 -8.32 0.66 -2.87
CA TYR A 120 -9.48 1.03 -3.67
C TYR A 120 -10.75 0.92 -2.84
N PHE A 121 -11.72 1.77 -3.12
CA PHE A 121 -13.05 1.72 -2.54
C PHE A 121 -14.04 1.48 -3.67
N ALA A 122 -14.55 0.26 -3.72
CA ALA A 122 -15.46 -0.24 -4.75
C ALA A 122 -16.84 -0.39 -4.14
N ALA A 123 -17.72 0.59 -4.36
CA ALA A 123 -19.03 0.69 -3.71
C ALA A 123 -18.95 0.53 -2.17
N LYS A 124 -19.30 -0.65 -1.64
CA LYS A 124 -19.34 -0.95 -0.19
C LYS A 124 -18.07 -1.66 0.32
N SER A 125 -17.12 -1.94 -0.56
CA SER A 125 -15.90 -2.70 -0.26
C SER A 125 -14.67 -1.80 -0.24
N ARG A 126 -13.80 -1.98 0.76
CA ARG A 126 -12.39 -1.55 0.67
C ARG A 126 -11.57 -2.70 0.14
N LEU A 127 -10.78 -2.48 -0.89
CA LEU A 127 -9.93 -3.45 -1.58
C LEU A 127 -8.46 -3.10 -1.38
N VAL A 128 -7.65 -4.07 -0.94
CA VAL A 128 -6.19 -3.95 -0.87
C VAL A 128 -5.59 -5.02 -1.78
N GLU A 129 -4.81 -4.59 -2.77
CA GLU A 129 -4.19 -5.52 -3.72
C GLU A 129 -3.22 -6.45 -2.99
N MET A 130 -3.38 -7.75 -3.23
CA MET A 130 -2.43 -8.74 -2.74
C MET A 130 -1.17 -8.68 -3.61
N LYS A 131 -0.09 -8.13 -3.05
CA LYS A 131 1.21 -8.14 -3.72
C LYS A 131 1.80 -9.55 -3.63
N SER A 132 2.17 -10.11 -4.78
CA SER A 132 2.96 -11.35 -4.87
C SER A 132 4.45 -11.06 -4.71
#